data_AF-A0A7J2SAF9-F1
#
_entry.id   AF-A0A7J2SAF9-F1
#
_cell.length_a   1.000
_cell.length_b   1.000
_cell.length_c   1.000
_cell.angle_alpha   90.00
_cell.angle_beta   90.00
_cell.angle_gamma   90.00
#
_symmetry.space_group_name_H-M   'P 1'
#
loop_
_entity.id
_entity.type
_entity.pdbx_description
1 polymer ?
#
loop_
_entity_poly.entity_id
_entity_poly.type
_entity_poly.pdbx_seq_one_letter_code
_entity_poly.pdbx_strand_id
1 'polypeptide(L)'
;MGMRFWQRYDTRHKLGNIKNLYYFILAKARKLGKPFDRKSRRGRPYAINPYEYVAIFIISTLLDLSLRDNEFLSDLLFGKHIDHSTFGKAFSRISYHYFKKLLIAVRNEINNIIGNDSTPILIADSTGVRVDRLYVPAIIKCKLKKRRVVDKLNIL
;
A
#
# COMPACT_ATOMS: atom_id res chain seq x y z
N MET A 1 34.38 6.15 -8.03
CA MET A 1 33.72 5.85 -9.31
C MET A 1 32.22 5.71 -9.03
N GLY A 2 31.37 6.64 -9.48
CA GLY A 2 29.94 6.66 -9.13
C GLY A 2 29.13 5.64 -9.93
N MET A 3 28.11 5.02 -9.30
CA MET A 3 27.20 4.08 -9.97
C MET A 3 26.44 4.77 -11.10
N ARG A 4 26.29 4.07 -12.24
CA ARG A 4 25.50 4.53 -13.39
C ARG A 4 24.01 4.61 -13.02
N PHE A 5 23.25 5.49 -13.67
CA PHE A 5 21.81 5.68 -13.42
C PHE A 5 21.02 4.36 -13.42
N TRP A 6 21.25 3.51 -14.42
CA TRP A 6 20.61 2.19 -14.51
C TRP A 6 21.00 1.25 -13.39
N GLN A 7 22.23 1.31 -12.89
CA GLN A 7 22.66 0.51 -11.73
C GLN A 7 21.99 1.00 -10.45
N ARG A 8 21.76 2.32 -10.31
CA ARG A 8 20.98 2.92 -9.20
C ARG A 8 19.49 2.56 -9.31
N TYR A 9 18.93 2.56 -10.52
CA TYR A 9 17.55 2.15 -10.79
C TYR A 9 17.36 0.66 -10.47
N ASP A 10 18.26 -0.19 -10.96
CA ASP A 10 18.22 -1.64 -10.76
C ASP A 10 18.52 -2.01 -9.30
N THR A 11 19.42 -1.30 -8.60
CA THR A 11 19.53 -1.44 -7.13
C THR A 11 18.28 -0.96 -6.42
N ARG A 12 17.62 0.13 -6.82
CA ARG A 12 16.37 0.60 -6.20
C ARG A 12 15.23 -0.42 -6.37
N HIS A 13 15.14 -1.06 -7.53
CA HIS A 13 14.17 -2.12 -7.80
C HIS A 13 14.55 -3.47 -7.15
N LYS A 14 15.84 -3.81 -7.04
CA LYS A 14 16.34 -4.97 -6.28
C LYS A 14 16.30 -4.76 -4.75
N LEU A 15 16.38 -3.51 -4.28
CA LEU A 15 16.32 -3.07 -2.87
C LEU A 15 14.89 -2.80 -2.39
N GLY A 16 13.88 -2.98 -3.24
CA GLY A 16 12.51 -3.22 -2.80
C GLY A 16 12.48 -4.55 -2.07
N ASN A 17 13.05 -4.61 -0.86
CA ASN A 17 13.18 -5.82 -0.09
C ASN A 17 11.77 -6.16 0.41
N ILE A 18 11.04 -6.93 -0.40
CA ILE A 18 9.66 -7.35 -0.15
C ILE A 18 9.56 -7.97 1.24
N LYS A 19 10.61 -8.66 1.71
CA LYS A 19 10.70 -9.17 3.09
C LYS A 19 10.67 -8.05 4.12
N ASN A 20 11.45 -6.99 3.94
CA ASN A 20 11.43 -5.85 4.86
C ASN A 20 10.08 -5.15 4.89
N LEU A 21 9.48 -4.91 3.71
CA LEU A 21 8.14 -4.34 3.61
C LEU A 21 7.09 -5.24 4.29
N TYR A 22 7.20 -6.56 4.08
CA TYR A 22 6.37 -7.56 4.72
C TYR A 22 6.48 -7.50 6.24
N TYR A 23 7.69 -7.54 6.80
CA TYR A 23 7.89 -7.47 8.24
C TYR A 23 7.44 -6.14 8.84
N PHE A 24 7.63 -5.04 8.12
CA PHE A 24 7.14 -3.73 8.51
C PHE A 24 5.62 -3.70 8.64
N ILE A 25 4.88 -4.15 7.62
CA ILE A 25 3.41 -4.20 7.65
C ILE A 25 2.92 -5.20 8.70
N LEU A 26 3.56 -6.36 8.79
CA LEU A 26 3.22 -7.42 9.76
C LEU A 26 3.34 -6.91 11.19
N ALA A 27 4.37 -6.14 11.52
CA ALA A 27 4.55 -5.54 12.84
C ALA A 27 3.39 -4.59 13.18
N LYS A 28 2.90 -3.79 12.22
CA LYS A 28 1.76 -2.90 12.42
C LYS A 28 0.44 -3.66 12.55
N ALA A 29 0.24 -4.69 11.73
CA ALA A 29 -0.91 -5.58 11.84
C ALA A 29 -0.98 -6.24 13.23
N ARG A 30 0.15 -6.75 13.75
CA ARG A 30 0.20 -7.35 15.09
C ARG A 30 -0.18 -6.36 16.21
N LYS A 31 0.21 -5.08 16.09
CA LYS A 31 -0.14 -4.04 17.06
C LYS A 31 -1.63 -3.69 17.10
N LEU A 32 -2.36 -3.87 16.00
CA LEU A 32 -3.79 -3.54 15.93
C LEU A 32 -4.71 -4.62 16.51
N GLY A 33 -4.20 -5.82 16.75
CA GLY A 33 -4.99 -6.98 17.17
C GLY A 33 -5.44 -7.84 15.99
N LYS A 34 -6.15 -8.94 16.27
CA LYS A 34 -6.45 -9.96 15.24
C LYS A 34 -7.32 -9.39 14.11
N PRO A 35 -6.96 -9.61 12.83
CA PRO A 35 -7.74 -9.11 11.69
C PRO A 35 -9.04 -9.87 11.47
N PHE A 36 -9.02 -11.17 11.74
CA PHE A 36 -10.20 -12.03 11.72
C PHE A 36 -9.93 -13.27 12.57
N ASP A 37 -11.00 -13.81 13.17
CA ASP A 37 -10.94 -15.04 13.95
C ASP A 37 -11.43 -16.25 13.16
N ARG A 38 -11.16 -17.44 13.69
CA ARG A 38 -11.85 -18.64 13.21
C ARG A 38 -13.30 -18.60 13.67
N LYS A 39 -14.22 -18.86 12.73
CA LYS A 39 -15.64 -19.06 13.03
C LYS A 39 -15.90 -20.26 13.94
N SER A 40 -15.09 -21.32 13.89
CA SER A 40 -15.21 -22.47 14.78
C SER A 40 -13.88 -23.19 15.00
N ARG A 41 -13.81 -24.05 16.03
CA ARG A 41 -12.68 -24.98 16.26
C ARG A 41 -12.67 -26.17 15.30
N ARG A 42 -13.74 -26.37 14.51
CA ARG A 42 -13.84 -27.47 13.54
C ARG A 42 -13.20 -27.06 12.20
N GLY A 43 -12.53 -28.02 11.55
CA GLY A 43 -11.91 -27.86 10.24
C GLY A 43 -10.39 -27.67 10.26
N ARG A 44 -9.80 -27.56 9.06
CA ARG A 44 -8.34 -27.43 8.88
C ARG A 44 -7.84 -26.11 9.46
N PRO A 45 -6.70 -26.10 10.16
CA PRO A 45 -6.09 -24.85 10.56
C PRO A 45 -5.70 -23.99 9.35
N TYR A 46 -5.63 -22.68 9.57
CA TYR A 46 -5.11 -21.74 8.58
C TYR A 46 -3.67 -22.10 8.23
N ALA A 47 -3.32 -22.00 6.95
CA ALA A 47 -1.98 -22.33 6.47
C ALA A 47 -0.91 -21.37 7.03
N ILE A 48 -1.28 -20.09 7.12
CA ILE A 48 -0.50 -19.02 7.74
C ILE A 48 -1.37 -18.24 8.73
N ASN A 49 -0.73 -17.41 9.55
CA ASN A 49 -1.42 -16.64 10.57
C ASN A 49 -2.27 -15.52 9.92
N PRO A 50 -3.49 -15.23 10.40
CA PRO A 50 -4.31 -14.11 9.91
C PRO A 50 -3.57 -12.79 9.67
N TYR A 51 -2.60 -12.42 10.51
CA TYR A 51 -1.77 -11.22 10.31
C TYR A 51 -0.94 -11.26 9.02
N GLU A 52 -0.45 -12.44 8.65
CA GLU A 52 0.40 -12.66 7.48
C GLU A 52 -0.42 -12.54 6.19
N TYR A 53 -1.66 -13.03 6.20
CA TYR A 53 -2.61 -12.82 5.10
C TYR A 53 -2.86 -11.32 4.84
N VAL A 54 -2.98 -10.51 5.88
CA VAL A 54 -3.14 -9.06 5.72
C VAL A 54 -1.89 -8.42 5.11
N ALA A 55 -0.71 -8.79 5.59
CA ALA A 55 0.53 -8.24 5.09
C ALA A 55 0.75 -8.58 3.61
N ILE A 56 0.47 -9.82 3.22
CA ILE A 56 0.48 -10.26 1.82
C ILE A 56 -0.53 -9.45 1.01
N PHE A 57 -1.78 -9.32 1.48
CA PHE A 57 -2.80 -8.56 0.75
C PHE A 57 -2.36 -7.13 0.42
N ILE A 58 -1.75 -6.43 1.38
CA ILE A 58 -1.24 -5.06 1.15
C ILE A 58 -0.10 -5.06 0.13
N ILE A 59 0.84 -6.01 0.23
CA ILE A 59 1.94 -6.13 -0.73
C ILE A 59 1.42 -6.46 -2.12
N SER A 60 0.50 -7.42 -2.24
CA SER A 60 -0.12 -7.79 -3.52
C SER A 60 -0.83 -6.60 -4.14
N THR A 61 -1.52 -5.78 -3.33
CA THR A 61 -2.19 -4.57 -3.82
C THR A 61 -1.19 -3.48 -4.23
N LEU A 62 -0.08 -3.33 -3.49
CA LEU A 62 0.94 -2.32 -3.79
C LEU A 62 1.74 -2.65 -5.06
N LEU A 63 1.97 -3.93 -5.31
CA LEU A 63 2.77 -4.44 -6.42
C LEU A 63 1.92 -4.97 -7.58
N ASP A 64 0.60 -4.75 -7.54
CA ASP A 64 -0.39 -5.24 -8.51
C ASP A 64 -0.23 -6.74 -8.84
N LEU A 65 0.05 -7.55 -7.81
CA LEU A 65 0.23 -9.01 -7.93
C LEU A 65 -1.12 -9.73 -8.03
N SER A 66 -1.18 -10.72 -8.92
CA SER A 66 -2.33 -11.61 -9.00
C SER A 66 -2.39 -12.58 -7.82
N LEU A 67 -3.53 -13.24 -7.64
CA LEU A 67 -3.65 -14.30 -6.62
C LEU A 67 -2.70 -15.48 -6.88
N ARG A 68 -2.31 -15.73 -8.14
CA ARG A 68 -1.34 -16.77 -8.51
C ARG A 68 0.08 -16.36 -8.15
N ASP A 69 0.42 -15.08 -8.32
CA ASP A 69 1.73 -14.55 -7.89
C ASP A 69 1.92 -14.67 -6.38
N ASN A 70 0.83 -14.62 -5.61
CA ASN A 70 0.86 -14.84 -4.17
C ASN A 70 1.24 -16.27 -3.77
N GLU A 71 1.01 -17.27 -4.62
CA GLU A 71 1.46 -18.64 -4.39
C GLU A 71 3.00 -18.67 -4.37
N PHE A 72 3.61 -18.11 -5.42
CA PHE A 72 5.07 -17.98 -5.51
C PHE A 72 5.65 -17.13 -4.37
N LEU A 73 4.95 -16.05 -4.02
CA LEU A 73 5.33 -15.22 -2.88
C LEU A 73 5.27 -16.01 -1.56
N SER A 74 4.30 -16.92 -1.43
CA SER A 74 4.13 -17.74 -0.23
C SER A 74 5.27 -18.75 -0.07
N ASP A 75 5.73 -19.34 -1.18
CA ASP A 75 6.91 -20.19 -1.20
C ASP A 75 8.16 -19.40 -0.78
N LEU A 76 8.30 -18.17 -1.29
CA LEU A 76 9.46 -17.31 -1.00
C LEU A 76 9.51 -16.81 0.46
N LEU A 77 8.35 -16.47 1.04
CA LEU A 77 8.26 -15.86 2.37
C LEU A 77 8.13 -16.88 3.50
N PHE A 78 7.40 -17.98 3.27
CA PHE A 78 7.04 -18.95 4.31
C PHE A 78 7.62 -20.35 4.09
N GLY A 79 8.25 -20.60 2.92
CA GLY A 79 8.70 -21.94 2.54
C GLY A 79 7.54 -22.94 2.42
N LYS A 80 6.32 -22.45 2.16
CA LYS A 80 5.11 -23.24 2.08
C LYS A 80 4.28 -22.80 0.89
N HIS A 81 3.89 -23.77 0.08
CA HIS A 81 3.02 -23.55 -1.05
C HIS A 81 1.57 -23.40 -0.58
N ILE A 82 1.00 -22.22 -0.79
CA ILE A 82 -0.39 -21.92 -0.46
C ILE A 82 -1.13 -21.60 -1.74
N ASP A 83 -2.17 -22.37 -2.02
CA ASP A 83 -3.01 -22.20 -3.20
C ASP A 83 -3.74 -20.84 -3.23
N HIS A 84 -3.84 -20.23 -4.42
CA HIS A 84 -4.45 -18.93 -4.69
C HIS A 84 -5.89 -18.84 -4.19
N SER A 85 -6.65 -19.94 -4.26
CA SER A 85 -8.02 -20.00 -3.75
C SER A 85 -8.10 -19.79 -2.23
N THR A 86 -7.05 -20.20 -1.51
CA THR A 86 -6.93 -20.02 -0.06
C THR A 86 -6.68 -18.55 0.27
N PHE A 87 -5.87 -17.86 -0.53
CA PHE A 87 -5.66 -16.41 -0.40
C PHE A 87 -6.96 -15.64 -0.61
N GLY A 88 -7.69 -15.91 -1.70
CA GLY A 88 -8.97 -15.24 -1.97
C GLY A 88 -9.98 -15.40 -0.81
N LYS A 89 -10.11 -16.63 -0.28
CA LYS A 89 -10.95 -16.91 0.89
C LYS A 89 -10.49 -16.15 2.14
N ALA A 90 -9.18 -16.05 2.38
CA ALA A 90 -8.64 -15.30 3.51
C ALA A 90 -8.86 -13.78 3.37
N PHE A 91 -8.61 -13.22 2.19
CA PHE A 91 -8.75 -11.79 1.91
C PHE A 91 -10.19 -11.31 2.11
N SER A 92 -11.17 -12.10 1.65
CA SER A 92 -12.60 -11.80 1.84
C SER A 92 -13.03 -11.69 3.31
N ARG A 93 -12.26 -12.23 4.26
CA ARG A 93 -12.59 -12.22 5.69
C ARG A 93 -12.05 -11.00 6.42
N ILE A 94 -11.13 -10.26 5.81
CA ILE A 94 -10.51 -9.11 6.46
C ILE A 94 -11.50 -7.95 6.41
N SER A 95 -11.84 -7.40 7.57
CA SER A 95 -12.76 -6.26 7.66
C SER A 95 -12.17 -5.00 7.05
N TYR A 96 -12.99 -4.25 6.30
CA TYR A 96 -12.64 -2.92 5.80
C TYR A 96 -12.16 -1.98 6.92
N HIS A 97 -12.81 -2.03 8.08
CA HIS A 97 -12.45 -1.17 9.21
C HIS A 97 -11.04 -1.47 9.74
N TYR A 98 -10.65 -2.74 9.72
CA TYR A 98 -9.31 -3.17 10.10
C TYR A 98 -8.26 -2.63 9.12
N PHE A 99 -8.51 -2.76 7.81
CA PHE A 99 -7.61 -2.20 6.79
C PHE A 99 -7.46 -0.69 6.92
N LYS A 100 -8.56 0.04 7.12
CA LYS A 100 -8.52 1.50 7.29
C LYS A 100 -7.61 1.88 8.46
N LYS A 101 -7.74 1.21 9.61
CA LYS A 101 -6.87 1.43 10.77
C LYS A 101 -5.41 1.10 10.48
N LEU A 102 -5.15 0.01 9.77
CA LEU A 102 -3.79 -0.41 9.39
C LEU A 102 -3.12 0.59 8.44
N LEU A 103 -3.83 1.09 7.44
CA LEU A 103 -3.30 2.10 6.52
C LEU A 103 -2.97 3.41 7.26
N ILE A 104 -3.83 3.84 8.19
CA ILE A 104 -3.55 5.01 9.04
C ILE A 104 -2.29 4.77 9.90
N ALA A 105 -2.17 3.60 10.52
CA ALA A 105 -1.01 3.25 11.33
C ALA A 105 0.30 3.19 10.51
N VAL A 106 0.24 2.65 9.29
CA VAL A 106 1.36 2.64 8.35
C VAL A 106 1.75 4.07 7.95
N ARG A 107 0.79 4.89 7.55
CA ARG A 107 1.01 6.31 7.20
C ARG A 107 1.67 7.08 8.34
N ASN A 108 1.16 6.94 9.56
CA ASN A 108 1.69 7.65 10.73
C ASN A 108 3.14 7.21 11.00
N GLU A 109 3.45 5.93 10.83
CA GLU A 109 4.83 5.46 11.00
C GLU A 109 5.77 6.03 9.94
N ILE A 110 5.34 6.07 8.68
CA ILE A 110 6.11 6.66 7.59
C ILE A 110 6.41 8.14 7.89
N ASN A 111 5.39 8.89 8.33
CA ASN A 111 5.56 10.28 8.75
C ASN A 111 6.55 10.42 9.91
N ASN A 112 6.49 9.53 10.90
CA ASN A 112 7.42 9.53 12.03
C ASN A 112 8.86 9.24 11.60
N ILE A 113 9.07 8.33 10.63
CA ILE A 113 10.40 8.00 10.09
C ILE A 113 10.97 9.16 9.28
N ILE A 114 10.13 9.83 8.49
CA ILE A 114 10.50 11.00 7.69
C ILE A 114 10.81 12.21 8.62
N GLY A 115 10.16 12.27 9.78
CA GLY A 115 10.36 13.31 10.78
C GLY A 115 9.63 14.61 10.42
N ASN A 116 9.20 15.35 11.44
CA ASN A 116 8.47 16.62 11.27
C ASN A 116 9.31 17.75 10.64
N ASP A 117 10.64 17.61 10.65
CA ASP A 117 11.57 18.62 10.13
C ASP A 117 11.76 18.54 8.61
N SER A 118 11.35 17.43 7.99
CA SER A 118 11.26 17.35 6.54
C SER A 118 9.80 17.52 6.14
N THR A 119 9.41 18.76 5.81
CA THR A 119 8.18 18.98 5.04
C THR A 119 8.25 18.04 3.83
N PRO A 120 7.31 17.09 3.67
CA PRO A 120 7.33 16.21 2.51
C PRO A 120 7.35 17.10 1.28
N ILE A 121 8.40 16.98 0.46
CA ILE A 121 8.48 17.72 -0.79
C ILE A 121 7.34 17.18 -1.64
N LEU A 122 6.25 17.93 -1.68
CA LEU A 122 5.11 17.69 -2.55
C LEU A 122 5.60 17.94 -3.98
N ILE A 123 6.20 16.92 -4.60
CA ILE A 123 6.55 16.99 -6.01
C ILE A 123 5.24 16.96 -6.78
N ALA A 124 4.85 18.10 -7.33
CA ALA A 124 3.72 18.18 -8.23
C ALA A 124 4.03 17.34 -9.47
N ASP A 125 3.42 16.15 -9.57
CA ASP A 125 3.33 15.49 -10.86
C ASP A 125 2.46 16.34 -11.77
N SER A 126 2.97 16.61 -12.97
CA SER A 126 2.27 17.33 -14.03
C SER A 126 1.05 16.58 -14.57
N THR A 127 0.91 15.29 -14.24
CA THR A 127 -0.26 14.50 -14.57
C THR A 127 -1.41 14.82 -13.59
N GLY A 128 -2.14 15.89 -13.89
CA GLY A 128 -3.25 16.35 -13.07
C GLY A 128 -4.28 15.24 -12.80
N VAL A 129 -4.54 14.98 -11.51
CA VAL A 129 -5.64 14.12 -11.08
C VAL A 129 -6.95 14.68 -11.65
N ARG A 130 -7.77 13.83 -12.27
CA ARG A 130 -9.10 14.23 -12.77
C ARG A 130 -10.02 14.52 -11.59
N VAL A 131 -9.98 15.75 -11.08
CA VAL A 131 -11.03 16.30 -10.22
C VAL A 131 -12.24 16.71 -11.05
N ASP A 132 -13.43 16.61 -10.45
CA ASP A 132 -14.67 17.13 -11.01
C ASP A 132 -14.48 18.56 -11.53
N ARG A 133 -15.19 18.89 -12.61
CA ARG A 133 -15.00 20.14 -13.36
C ARG A 133 -15.54 21.36 -12.59
N LEU A 134 -14.89 21.71 -11.48
CA LEU A 134 -15.16 22.92 -10.72
C LEU A 134 -14.58 24.12 -11.46
N TYR A 135 -15.40 25.13 -11.71
CA TYR A 135 -14.98 26.39 -12.32
C TYR A 135 -15.31 27.55 -11.39
N VAL A 136 -14.33 28.42 -11.14
CA VAL A 136 -14.51 29.66 -10.40
C VAL A 136 -14.44 30.87 -11.35
N PRO A 137 -15.21 31.93 -11.10
CA PRO A 137 -15.08 33.17 -11.85
C PRO A 137 -13.70 33.81 -11.57
N ALA A 138 -13.03 34.26 -12.62
CA ALA A 138 -11.73 34.91 -12.55
C ALA A 138 -11.62 36.01 -13.62
N ILE A 139 -10.91 37.09 -13.32
CA ILE A 139 -10.63 38.14 -14.30
C ILE A 139 -9.28 37.82 -14.96
N ILE A 140 -9.28 37.58 -16.28
CA ILE A 140 -8.07 37.31 -17.07
C ILE A 140 -8.04 38.29 -18.23
N LYS A 141 -6.96 39.09 -18.33
CA LYS A 141 -6.83 40.17 -19.32
C LYS A 141 -8.06 41.11 -19.28
N CYS A 142 -8.44 41.54 -18.08
CA CYS A 142 -9.57 42.45 -17.82
C CYS A 142 -10.95 41.94 -18.31
N LYS A 143 -11.10 40.63 -18.55
CA LYS A 143 -12.37 40.00 -18.90
C LYS A 143 -12.76 38.95 -17.87
N LEU A 144 -14.03 38.92 -17.48
CA LEU A 144 -14.58 37.86 -16.65
C LEU A 144 -14.56 36.54 -17.44
N LYS A 145 -13.88 35.54 -16.89
CA LYS A 145 -13.76 34.19 -17.45
C LYS A 145 -13.94 33.16 -16.35
N LYS A 146 -14.29 31.93 -16.74
CA LYS A 146 -14.32 30.78 -15.82
C LYS A 146 -12.95 30.11 -15.84
N ARG A 147 -12.30 30.04 -14.68
CA ARG A 147 -11.04 29.29 -14.49
C ARG A 147 -11.36 27.95 -13.85
N ARG A 148 -10.87 26.86 -14.44
CA ARG A 148 -10.97 25.53 -13.83
C ARG A 148 -10.13 25.50 -12.55
N VAL A 149 -10.74 25.06 -11.45
CA VAL A 149 -10.01 24.75 -10.23
C VAL A 149 -9.33 23.40 -10.43
N VAL A 150 -8.02 23.39 -10.24
CA VAL A 150 -7.20 22.18 -10.30
C VAL A 150 -6.65 22.01 -8.90
N ASP A 151 -7.22 21.07 -8.16
CA ASP A 151 -6.62 20.64 -6.90
C ASP A 151 -5.45 19.72 -7.22
N LYS A 152 -4.24 20.19 -6.92
CA LYS A 152 -3.04 19.36 -6.95
C LYS A 152 -2.90 18.72 -5.57
N LEU A 153 -3.73 17.72 -5.29
CA LEU A 153 -3.57 16.87 -4.12
C LEU A 153 -2.87 15.59 -4.56
N ASN A 154 -1.73 15.28 -3.94
CA ASN A 154 -1.28 13.90 -3.77
C ASN A 154 -0.54 13.76 -2.43
N ILE A 155 -0.95 12.71 -1.72
CA ILE A 155 -0.41 12.22 -0.45
C ILE A 155 0.65 11.17 -0.79
N LEU A 156 1.82 11.27 -0.14
CA LEU A 156 2.63 10.11 0.23
C LEU A 156 2.54 9.98 1.75
#